data_AF-A0A660U0E0-F1
#
_entry.id   AF-A0A660U0E0-F1
#
_cell.length_a   1.000
_cell.length_b   1.000
_cell.length_c   1.000
_cell.angle_alpha   90.00
_cell.angle_beta   90.00
_cell.angle_gamma   90.00
#
_symmetry.space_group_name_H-M   'P 1'
#
loop_
_entity.id
_entity.type
_entity.pdbx_description
1 polymer ?
#
loop_
_entity_poly.entity_id
_entity_poly.type
_entity_poly.pdbx_seq_one_letter_code
_entity_poly.pdbx_strand_id
1 'polypeptide(L)'
;MKILVNEKSIDFTLENESKLGDVIRNLEKWIAQSDNVIRSVRVNNRDLNLDNFNNDVNNNESNMKIEEIKTVEIVTSNKLDLAFDAMSTIDEYRNNILR
;
A
#
# COMPACT_ATOMS: atom_id res chain seq x y z
N MET A 1 -9.22 -15.25 -2.66
CA MET A 1 -8.33 -14.20 -2.13
C MET A 1 -8.99 -13.55 -0.94
N LYS A 2 -8.23 -13.20 0.11
CA LYS A 2 -8.69 -12.42 1.26
C LYS A 2 -7.94 -11.10 1.29
N ILE A 3 -8.67 -9.97 1.35
CA ILE A 3 -8.07 -8.64 1.44
C ILE A 3 -8.33 -8.07 2.83
N LEU A 4 -7.26 -7.62 3.49
CA LEU A 4 -7.29 -6.99 4.80
C LEU A 4 -6.78 -5.56 4.66
N VAL A 5 -7.52 -4.60 5.19
CA VAL A 5 -7.11 -3.19 5.26
C VAL A 5 -7.10 -2.78 6.73
N ASN A 6 -5.94 -2.36 7.24
CA ASN A 6 -5.72 -2.09 8.66
C ASN A 6 -6.24 -3.23 9.56
N GLU A 7 -5.81 -4.46 9.24
CA GLU A 7 -6.17 -5.72 9.93
C GLU A 7 -7.65 -6.12 9.82
N LYS A 8 -8.51 -5.31 9.19
CA LYS A 8 -9.93 -5.63 8.97
C LYS A 8 -10.13 -6.26 7.62
N SER A 9 -10.81 -7.41 7.59
CA SER A 9 -11.23 -8.04 6.34
C SER A 9 -12.26 -7.15 5.66
N ILE A 10 -12.09 -6.91 4.36
CA ILE A 10 -13.07 -6.21 3.54
C ILE A 10 -13.66 -7.17 2.52
N ASP A 11 -14.96 -7.03 2.24
CA ASP A 11 -15.61 -7.70 1.12
C ASP A 11 -15.29 -6.94 -0.16
N PHE A 12 -14.12 -7.23 -0.72
CA PHE A 12 -13.68 -6.69 -1.99
C PHE A 12 -13.95 -7.72 -3.09
N THR A 13 -14.82 -7.36 -4.02
CA THR A 13 -15.13 -8.20 -5.18
C THR A 13 -14.18 -7.83 -6.31
N LEU A 14 -13.51 -8.84 -6.86
CA LEU A 14 -12.75 -8.70 -8.10
C LEU A 14 -13.76 -8.50 -9.23
N GLU A 15 -13.65 -7.40 -9.96
CA GLU A 15 -14.50 -7.10 -11.10
C GLU A 15 -13.87 -7.61 -12.40
N ASN A 16 -12.66 -7.13 -12.73
CA ASN A 16 -11.94 -7.44 -13.98
C ASN A 16 -10.43 -7.59 -13.76
N GLU A 17 -9.97 -7.65 -12.51
CA GLU A 17 -8.56 -7.71 -12.18
C GLU A 17 -8.01 -9.11 -12.45
N SER A 18 -6.97 -9.18 -13.28
CA SER A 18 -6.32 -10.46 -13.63
C SER A 18 -5.00 -10.66 -12.88
N LYS A 19 -4.40 -9.56 -12.42
CA LYS A 19 -3.08 -9.52 -11.79
C LYS A 19 -3.09 -8.68 -10.52
N LEU A 20 -2.13 -8.93 -9.64
CA LEU A 20 -1.95 -8.17 -8.40
C LEU A 20 -1.85 -6.65 -8.66
N GLY A 21 -1.14 -6.23 -9.70
CA GLY A 21 -1.01 -4.81 -10.05
C GLY A 21 -2.36 -4.12 -10.27
N ASP A 22 -3.31 -4.81 -10.90
CA ASP A 22 -4.66 -4.27 -11.13
C ASP A 22 -5.42 -4.14 -9.81
N VAL A 23 -5.34 -5.17 -8.94
CA VAL A 23 -5.96 -5.19 -7.61
C VAL A 23 -5.44 -4.06 -6.74
N ILE A 24 -4.11 -3.88 -6.65
CA ILE A 24 -3.51 -2.82 -5.84
C ILE A 24 -3.88 -1.44 -6.36
N ARG A 25 -3.90 -1.22 -7.69
CA ARG A 25 -4.28 0.05 -8.29
C ARG A 25 -5.75 0.41 -8.02
N ASN A 26 -6.64 -0.58 -8.02
CA ASN A 26 -8.05 -0.35 -7.68
C ASN A 26 -8.24 -0.11 -6.18
N LEU A 27 -7.53 -0.84 -5.32
CA LEU A 27 -7.54 -0.60 -3.88
C LEU A 27 -6.98 0.79 -3.54
N GLU A 28 -5.93 1.24 -4.22
CA GLU A 28 -5.37 2.58 -4.05
C GLU A 28 -6.40 3.67 -4.38
N LYS A 29 -7.12 3.54 -5.51
CA LYS A 29 -8.21 4.46 -5.86
C LYS A 29 -9.32 4.47 -4.81
N TRP A 30 -9.70 3.30 -4.31
CA TRP A 30 -10.73 3.17 -3.28
C TRP A 30 -10.30 3.82 -1.95
N ILE A 31 -9.06 3.54 -1.50
CA ILE A 31 -8.48 4.12 -0.29
C ILE A 31 -8.35 5.64 -0.40
N ALA A 32 -7.94 6.14 -1.57
CA ALA A 32 -7.77 7.57 -1.82
C ALA A 32 -9.06 8.40 -1.66
N GLN A 33 -10.25 7.78 -1.77
CA GLN A 33 -11.54 8.45 -1.53
C GLN A 33 -11.74 8.84 -0.05
N SER A 34 -10.93 8.30 0.86
CA SER A 34 -11.04 8.51 2.32
C SER A 34 -9.90 9.31 2.92
N ASP A 35 -9.19 10.11 2.10
CA ASP A 35 -7.98 10.86 2.49
C ASP A 35 -6.84 10.02 3.08
N ASN A 36 -6.89 8.72 2.86
CA ASN A 36 -5.85 7.77 3.23
C ASN A 36 -4.92 7.49 2.06
N VAL A 37 -3.73 7.00 2.37
CA VAL A 37 -2.77 6.45 1.41
C VAL A 37 -2.29 5.08 1.88
N ILE A 38 -1.85 4.26 0.93
CA ILE A 38 -1.23 2.97 1.22
C ILE A 38 0.18 3.21 1.75
N ARG A 39 0.47 2.72 2.95
CA ARG A 39 1.79 2.78 3.58
C ARG A 39 2.61 1.52 3.31
N SER A 40 1.96 0.37 3.37
CA SER A 40 2.59 -0.90 3.04
C SER A 40 1.56 -1.89 2.51
N VAL A 41 2.04 -2.81 1.68
CA VAL A 41 1.28 -3.93 1.17
C VAL A 41 2.07 -5.19 1.47
N ARG A 42 1.37 -6.24 1.89
CA ARG A 42 1.93 -7.57 2.09
C ARG A 42 1.06 -8.58 1.36
N VAL A 43 1.68 -9.40 0.53
CA VAL A 43 1.01 -10.42 -0.26
C VAL A 43 1.54 -11.79 0.14
N ASN A 44 0.63 -12.72 0.48
CA ASN A 44 1.00 -14.06 0.94
C ASN A 44 2.07 -14.05 2.05
N ASN A 45 1.94 -13.11 2.99
CA ASN A 45 2.87 -12.88 4.10
C ASN A 45 4.27 -12.36 3.69
N ARG A 46 4.43 -11.78 2.50
CA ARG A 46 5.66 -11.13 2.03
C ARG A 46 5.43 -9.65 1.80
N ASP A 47 6.29 -8.80 2.37
CA ASP A 47 6.20 -7.36 2.20
C ASP A 47 6.57 -6.99 0.76
N LEU A 48 5.72 -6.17 0.15
CA LEU A 48 5.89 -5.66 -1.20
C LEU A 48 6.63 -4.34 -1.16
N ASN A 49 7.65 -4.22 -1.99
CA ASN A 49 8.36 -2.96 -2.15
C ASN A 49 7.57 -2.05 -3.11
N LEU A 50 6.79 -1.14 -2.53
CA LEU A 50 5.94 -0.21 -3.29
C LEU A 50 6.72 0.77 -4.17
N ASP A 51 7.95 1.13 -3.77
CA ASP A 51 8.80 2.04 -4.57
C ASP A 51 9.17 1.41 -5.92
N ASN A 52 9.38 0.09 -5.93
CA ASN A 52 9.68 -0.67 -7.15
C ASN A 52 8.41 -1.11 -7.89
N PHE A 53 7.29 -1.26 -7.18
CA PHE A 53 6.03 -1.75 -7.74
C PHE A 53 5.42 -0.81 -8.78
N ASN A 54 5.55 0.50 -8.55
CA ASN A 54 4.99 1.53 -9.44
C ASN A 54 5.88 1.89 -10.63
N ASN A 55 7.19 1.62 -10.55
CA ASN A 55 8.17 2.09 -11.52
C ASN A 55 8.63 1.02 -12.53
N ASP A 56 8.36 -0.26 -12.28
CA ASP A 56 8.84 -1.35 -13.14
C ASP A 56 7.69 -2.18 -13.75
N VAL A 57 7.52 -2.06 -15.07
CA VAL A 57 6.50 -2.80 -15.85
C VAL A 57 6.82 -4.31 -15.89
N ASN A 58 8.07 -4.70 -15.65
CA ASN A 58 8.53 -6.09 -15.62
C ASN A 58 8.65 -6.65 -14.19
N ASN A 59 8.08 -5.97 -13.20
CA ASN A 59 8.14 -6.46 -11.83
C ASN A 59 7.33 -7.77 -11.73
N ASN A 60 8.02 -8.86 -11.37
CA ASN A 60 7.42 -10.20 -11.27
C ASN A 60 6.27 -10.23 -10.24
N GLU A 61 6.34 -9.36 -9.24
CA GLU A 61 5.32 -9.25 -8.19
C GLU A 61 4.03 -8.63 -8.74
N SER A 62 4.12 -7.54 -9.52
CA SER A 62 2.95 -6.87 -10.15
C SER A 62 2.23 -7.78 -11.15
N ASN A 63 2.97 -8.69 -11.80
CA ASN A 63 2.45 -9.64 -12.78
C ASN A 63 1.90 -10.94 -12.17
N MET A 64 1.96 -11.10 -10.84
CA MET A 64 1.42 -12.27 -10.15
C MET A 64 -0.08 -12.41 -10.43
N LYS A 65 -0.50 -13.61 -10.84
CA LYS A 65 -1.91 -13.90 -11.12
C LYS A 65 -2.71 -13.94 -9.82
N ILE A 66 -3.94 -13.44 -9.87
CA ILE A 66 -4.85 -13.43 -8.71
C ILE A 66 -5.11 -14.81 -8.10
N GLU A 67 -5.01 -15.87 -8.90
CA GLU A 67 -5.20 -17.27 -8.50
C GLU A 67 -4.14 -17.75 -7.50
N GLU A 68 -2.94 -17.18 -7.57
CA GLU A 68 -1.80 -17.52 -6.69
C GLU A 68 -1.83 -16.74 -5.36
N ILE A 69 -2.76 -15.79 -5.24
CA ILE A 69 -2.82 -14.84 -4.14
C ILE A 69 -3.89 -15.27 -3.13
N LYS A 70 -3.43 -15.71 -1.97
CA LYS A 70 -4.29 -16.12 -0.85
C LYS A 70 -4.68 -14.91 -0.02
N THR A 71 -3.71 -14.09 0.36
CA THR A 71 -3.92 -12.92 1.23
C THR A 71 -3.24 -11.67 0.69
N VAL A 72 -3.94 -10.55 0.79
CA VAL A 72 -3.40 -9.19 0.57
C VAL A 72 -3.71 -8.39 1.84
N GLU A 73 -2.67 -7.95 2.53
CA GLU A 73 -2.75 -7.09 3.70
C GLU A 73 -2.27 -5.71 3.31
N ILE A 74 -3.06 -4.69 3.63
CA ILE A 74 -2.77 -3.30 3.32
C ILE A 74 -2.82 -2.51 4.62
N VAL A 75 -1.75 -1.78 4.89
CA VAL A 75 -1.73 -0.77 5.95
C VAL A 75 -1.88 0.59 5.29
N THR A 76 -2.84 1.36 5.77
CA THR A 76 -3.08 2.72 5.30
C THR A 76 -2.81 3.73 6.41
N SER A 77 -2.60 4.97 6.02
CA SER A 77 -2.47 6.09 6.96
C SER A 77 -3.11 7.33 6.37
N ASN A 78 -3.61 8.22 7.23
CA ASN A 78 -4.18 9.47 6.78
C ASN A 78 -3.07 10.37 6.22
N LYS A 79 -3.37 11.07 5.12
CA LYS A 79 -2.40 11.98 4.47
C LYS A 79 -1.93 13.11 5.39
N LEU A 80 -2.81 13.64 6.24
CA LEU A 80 -2.46 14.71 7.18
C LEU A 80 -1.55 14.20 8.29
N ASP A 81 -1.85 13.03 8.85
CA ASP A 81 -0.98 12.41 9.88
C ASP A 81 0.43 12.18 9.32
N LEU A 82 0.53 11.68 8.09
CA LEU A 82 1.81 11.52 7.37
C LEU A 82 2.56 12.84 7.18
N ALA A 83 1.84 13.91 6.82
CA ALA A 83 2.43 15.23 6.67
C ALA A 83 2.95 15.77 8.02
N PHE A 84 2.19 15.59 9.10
CA PHE A 84 2.60 15.98 10.46
C PHE A 84 3.81 15.18 10.94
N ASP A 85 3.85 13.87 10.70
CA ASP A 85 4.99 13.01 11.04
C ASP A 85 6.25 13.45 10.29
N ALA A 86 6.12 13.75 8.99
CA ALA A 86 7.22 14.23 8.17
C ALA A 86 7.73 15.60 8.66
N MET A 87 6.84 16.53 9.00
CA MET A 87 7.22 17.83 9.56
C MET A 87 7.92 17.70 10.92
N SER A 88 7.43 16.80 11.77
CA SER A 88 8.04 16.52 13.09
C SER A 88 9.44 15.93 12.92
N THR A 89 9.61 14.99 11.99
CA THR A 89 10.90 14.39 11.64
C THR A 89 11.91 15.45 11.16
N ILE A 90 11.46 16.40 10.34
CA ILE A 90 12.30 17.52 9.87
C ILE A 90 12.71 18.42 11.05
N ASP A 91 11.80 18.72 11.97
CA ASP A 91 12.11 19.55 13.14
C ASP A 91 13.13 18.87 14.07
N GLU A 92 12.98 17.57 14.32
CA GLU A 92 13.95 16.77 15.07
C GLU A 92 15.33 16.77 14.40
N TYR A 93 15.37 16.58 13.07
CA TYR A 93 16.61 16.62 12.31
C TYR A 93 17.28 17.99 12.38
N ARG A 94 16.50 19.07 12.25
CA ARG A 94 17.00 20.45 12.42
C ARG A 94 17.61 20.64 13.82
N ASN A 95 16.92 20.19 14.86
CA ASN A 95 17.37 20.35 16.25
C ASN A 95 18.62 19.50 16.58
N ASN A 96 18.81 18.37 15.90
CA ASN A 96 19.99 17.51 16.07
C ASN A 96 21.23 18.00 15.29
N ILE A 97 21.06 18.70 14.16
CA ILE A 97 22.19 19.23 13.37
C ILE A 97 22.66 20.61 13.85
N LEU A 98 21.75 21.43 14.37
CA LEU A 98 22.09 22.76 14.89
C LEU A 98 22.58 22.74 16.35
N ARG A 99 23.01 21.58 16.85
CA ARG A 99 23.58 21.38 18.19
C ARG A 99 25.09 21.18 18.13
#